data_AF-A0A920R5S2-F1
#
_entry.id   AF-A0A920R5S2-F1
#
_cell.length_a   1.000
_cell.length_b   1.000
_cell.length_c   1.000
_cell.angle_alpha   90.00
_cell.angle_beta   90.00
_cell.angle_gamma   90.00
#
_symmetry.space_group_name_H-M   'P 1'
#
loop_
_entity.id
_entity.type
_entity.pdbx_description
1 polymer ?
#
loop_
_entity_poly.entity_id
_entity_poly.type
_entity_poly.pdbx_seq_one_letter_code
_entity_poly.pdbx_strand_id
1 'polypeptide(L)'
;MDRIKIGDIELIAVTDGAAPPVSPSWPFPEVPENDWNSHRYALDPDGLHTSNFGCFVIRDKEATILVDTGMGIIHLRDLVNHQDFCRAASWQLA
;
A
#
# COMPACT_ATOMS: atom_id res chain seq x y z
N MET A 1 -9.79 -10.50 -4.78
CA MET A 1 -10.51 -9.79 -3.72
C MET A 1 -10.66 -10.75 -2.59
N ASP A 2 -9.82 -10.60 -1.57
CA ASP A 2 -9.84 -11.47 -0.42
C ASP A 2 -10.87 -10.96 0.58
N ARG A 3 -11.58 -11.89 1.20
CA ARG A 3 -12.66 -11.62 2.15
C ARG A 3 -12.38 -12.40 3.40
N ILE A 4 -12.47 -11.74 4.54
CA ILE A 4 -12.41 -12.39 5.84
C ILE A 4 -13.61 -11.98 6.67
N LYS A 5 -14.04 -12.88 7.57
CA LYS A 5 -15.11 -12.60 8.51
C LYS A 5 -14.52 -12.46 9.91
N ILE A 6 -14.87 -11.38 10.60
CA ILE A 6 -14.48 -11.09 11.97
C ILE A 6 -15.76 -10.92 12.78
N GLY A 7 -16.17 -11.96 13.52
CA GLY A 7 -17.48 -11.97 14.18
C GLY A 7 -18.62 -11.82 13.17
N ASP A 8 -19.42 -10.77 13.29
CA ASP A 8 -20.53 -10.43 12.37
C ASP A 8 -20.12 -9.50 11.23
N ILE A 9 -18.85 -9.07 11.17
CA ILE A 9 -18.35 -8.11 10.19
C ILE A 9 -17.66 -8.86 9.03
N GLU A 10 -17.96 -8.47 7.80
CA GLU A 10 -17.20 -8.84 6.60
C GLU A 10 -16.18 -7.75 6.29
N LEU A 11 -14.89 -8.13 6.21
CA LEU A 11 -13.81 -7.27 5.74
C LEU A 11 -13.38 -7.73 4.35
N ILE A 12 -13.42 -6.81 3.38
CA ILE A 12 -13.08 -7.07 1.99
C ILE A 12 -11.86 -6.23 1.64
N ALA A 13 -10.76 -6.90 1.27
CA ALA A 13 -9.57 -6.23 0.75
C ALA A 13 -9.79 -5.85 -0.73
N VAL A 14 -9.60 -4.57 -1.03
CA VAL A 14 -9.68 -4.01 -2.38
C VAL A 14 -8.32 -3.39 -2.70
N THR A 15 -7.83 -3.59 -3.92
CA THR A 15 -6.53 -3.06 -4.36
C THR A 15 -6.77 -2.05 -5.46
N ASP A 16 -6.15 -0.87 -5.35
CA ASP A 16 -6.10 0.16 -6.39
C ASP A 16 -4.84 0.04 -7.26
N GLY A 17 -3.98 -0.93 -6.94
CA GLY A 17 -2.83 -1.32 -7.74
C GLY A 17 -1.58 -1.46 -6.89
N ALA A 18 -0.44 -1.54 -7.56
CA ALA A 18 0.86 -1.57 -6.91
C ALA A 18 1.74 -0.48 -7.51
N ALA A 19 2.55 0.16 -6.66
CA ALA A 19 3.62 1.04 -7.12
C ALA A 19 4.62 0.22 -7.96
N PRO A 20 5.29 0.85 -8.94
CA PRO A 20 6.47 0.25 -9.54
C PRO A 20 7.48 -0.16 -8.45
N PRO A 21 8.20 -1.29 -8.60
CA PRO A 21 9.24 -1.68 -7.66
C PRO A 21 10.32 -0.59 -7.55
N VAL A 22 10.76 -0.29 -6.33
CA VAL A 22 11.78 0.74 -6.05
C VAL A 22 12.87 0.17 -5.15
N SER A 23 14.02 0.86 -5.07
CA SER A 23 15.03 0.55 -4.05
C SER A 23 14.39 0.62 -2.65
N PRO A 24 14.69 -0.32 -1.73
CA PRO A 24 14.18 -0.27 -0.35
C PRO A 24 14.58 1.00 0.41
N SER A 25 15.70 1.62 0.05
CA SER A 25 16.12 2.91 0.62
C SER A 25 15.28 4.09 0.12
N TRP A 26 14.40 3.92 -0.88
CA TRP A 26 13.52 5.01 -1.31
C TRP A 26 12.40 5.28 -0.29
N PRO A 27 11.61 4.29 0.17
CA PRO A 27 10.65 4.52 1.24
C PRO A 27 11.29 4.60 2.63
N PHE A 28 12.51 4.07 2.80
CA PHE A 28 13.25 4.06 4.06
C PHE A 28 14.67 4.65 3.90
N PRO A 29 14.79 5.97 3.64
CA PRO A 29 16.05 6.61 3.26
C PRO A 29 17.15 6.56 4.33
N GLU A 30 16.77 6.38 5.59
CA GLU A 30 17.70 6.30 6.72
C GLU A 30 18.16 4.86 7.01
N VAL A 31 17.60 3.85 6.33
CA VAL A 31 17.95 2.44 6.54
C VAL A 31 19.06 2.03 5.56
N PRO A 32 20.24 1.62 6.05
CA PRO A 32 21.32 1.12 5.20
C PRO A 32 20.89 -0.09 4.36
N GLU A 33 21.37 -0.17 3.12
CA GLU A 33 21.02 -1.25 2.20
C GLU A 33 21.31 -2.65 2.77
N ASN A 34 22.41 -2.80 3.51
CA ASN A 34 22.82 -4.08 4.10
C ASN A 34 21.85 -4.61 5.17
N ASP A 35 21.06 -3.74 5.81
CA ASP A 35 20.14 -4.15 6.87
C ASP A 35 18.94 -4.92 6.28
N TRP A 36 18.67 -4.73 4.98
CA TRP A 36 17.67 -5.48 4.23
C TRP A 36 18.07 -6.93 3.94
N ASN A 37 19.33 -7.31 4.12
CA ASN A 37 19.79 -8.69 3.93
C ASN A 37 19.06 -9.68 4.86
N SER A 38 18.70 -9.25 6.06
CA SER A 38 17.91 -10.06 7.01
C SER A 38 16.40 -10.05 6.71
N HIS A 39 15.95 -9.16 5.82
CA HIS A 39 14.55 -8.92 5.47
C HIS A 39 14.26 -9.25 4.00
N ARG A 40 15.04 -10.13 3.37
CA ARG A 40 14.85 -10.53 1.96
C ARG A 40 13.46 -11.09 1.67
N TYR A 41 12.77 -11.62 2.67
CA TYR A 41 11.38 -12.09 2.56
C TYR A 41 10.37 -10.97 2.32
N ALA A 42 10.72 -9.72 2.62
CA ALA A 42 9.89 -8.54 2.44
C ALA A 42 10.18 -7.80 1.11
N LEU A 43 11.11 -8.33 0.31
CA LEU A 43 11.50 -7.80 -0.99
C LEU A 43 11.11 -8.77 -2.10
N ASP A 44 11.02 -8.27 -3.32
CA ASP A 44 10.83 -9.11 -4.50
C ASP A 44 12.13 -9.91 -4.83
N PRO A 45 12.10 -10.83 -5.82
CA PRO A 45 13.28 -11.60 -6.21
C PRO A 45 14.49 -10.77 -6.64
N ASP A 46 14.26 -9.56 -7.16
CA ASP A 46 15.29 -8.62 -7.59
C ASP A 46 15.81 -7.74 -6.44
N GLY A 47 15.26 -7.91 -5.23
CA GLY A 47 15.64 -7.14 -4.05
C GLY A 47 15.00 -5.75 -3.98
N LEU A 48 13.91 -5.54 -4.72
CA LEU A 48 13.18 -4.28 -4.73
C LEU A 48 12.00 -4.32 -3.76
N HIS A 49 11.66 -3.15 -3.24
CA HIS A 49 10.47 -2.94 -2.44
C HIS A 49 9.26 -2.76 -3.35
N THR A 50 8.18 -3.49 -3.05
CA THR A 50 6.89 -3.37 -3.72
C THR A 50 5.84 -2.87 -2.73
N SER A 51 5.08 -1.84 -3.11
CA SER A 51 3.98 -1.33 -2.29
C SER A 51 2.63 -1.60 -2.95
N ASN A 52 1.68 -2.15 -2.19
CA ASN A 52 0.28 -2.24 -2.61
C ASN A 52 -0.48 -1.01 -2.12
N PHE A 53 -1.26 -0.37 -3.00
CA PHE A 53 -2.23 0.66 -2.62
C PHE A 53 -3.58 0.00 -2.39
N GLY A 54 -3.81 -0.42 -1.16
CA GLY A 54 -5.03 -1.12 -0.75
C GLY A 54 -6.04 -0.19 -0.08
N CYS A 55 -7.31 -0.56 -0.17
CA CYS A 55 -8.40 -0.03 0.65
C CYS A 55 -9.25 -1.19 1.19
N PHE A 56 -10.10 -0.90 2.16
CA PHE A 56 -10.97 -1.90 2.77
C PHE A 56 -12.43 -1.50 2.69
N VAL A 57 -13.28 -2.46 2.36
CA VAL A 57 -14.71 -2.35 2.60
C VAL A 57 -15.05 -3.15 3.85
N ILE A 58 -15.62 -2.46 4.84
CA ILE A 58 -16.15 -3.05 6.07
C ILE A 58 -17.66 -3.09 5.94
N ARG A 59 -18.25 -4.28 6.11
CA ARG A 59 -19.70 -4.46 6.01
C ARG A 59 -20.24 -5.20 7.22
N ASP A 60 -21.32 -4.67 7.76
CA ASP A 60 -22.22 -5.38 8.65
C ASP A 60 -23.66 -5.35 8.11
N LYS A 61 -24.66 -5.59 8.96
CA LYS A 61 -26.07 -5.60 8.55
C LYS A 61 -26.65 -4.20 8.34
N GLU A 62 -26.04 -3.16 8.91
CA GLU A 62 -26.59 -1.82 8.98
C GLU A 62 -25.83 -0.85 8.08
N ALA A 63 -24.53 -1.08 7.87
CA ALA A 63 -23.66 -0.18 7.17
C ALA A 63 -22.68 -0.90 6.21
N THR A 64 -22.26 -0.14 5.20
CA THR A 64 -21.09 -0.45 4.39
C THR A 64 -20.18 0.77 4.44
N ILE A 65 -18.96 0.57 4.95
CA ILE A 65 -17.96 1.61 5.17
C ILE A 65 -16.79 1.33 4.24
N LEU A 66 -16.36 2.35 3.50
CA LEU A 66 -15.13 2.32 2.73
C LEU A 66 -14.04 3.05 3.53
N VAL A 67 -12.97 2.34 3.86
CA VAL A 67 -11.77 2.88 4.53
C VAL A 67 -10.72 3.11 3.46
N ASP A 68 -10.27 4.36 3.33
CA ASP A 68 -9.49 4.90 2.22
C ASP A 68 -10.15 4.75 0.85
N THR A 69 -9.69 5.51 -0.14
CA THR A 69 -10.27 5.50 -1.50
C THR A 69 -9.23 5.25 -2.59
N GLY A 70 -8.05 4.75 -2.20
CA GLY A 70 -6.93 4.58 -3.12
C GLY A 70 -6.41 5.91 -3.69
N MET A 71 -5.75 5.78 -4.83
CA MET A 71 -5.07 6.81 -5.61
C MET A 71 -5.93 7.37 -6.76
N GLY A 72 -6.95 6.63 -7.19
CA GLY A 72 -7.85 7.06 -8.25
C GLY A 72 -7.14 7.20 -9.59
N ILE A 73 -7.43 8.27 -10.36
CA ILE A 73 -6.86 8.47 -11.70
C ILE A 73 -5.40 8.97 -11.71
N ILE A 74 -4.80 9.20 -10.55
CA ILE A 74 -3.37 9.54 -10.47
C ILE A 74 -2.60 8.38 -11.08
N HIS A 75 -1.84 8.65 -12.14
CA HIS A 75 -1.10 7.60 -12.81
C HIS A 75 0.02 7.12 -11.87
N LEU A 76 0.02 5.84 -11.53
CA LEU A 76 1.05 5.20 -10.69
C LEU A 76 2.48 5.41 -11.21
N ARG A 77 2.62 5.77 -12.49
CA ARG A 77 3.88 6.14 -13.16
C ARG A 77 4.45 7.47 -12.67
N ASP A 78 3.61 8.35 -12.15
CA ASP A 78 3.98 9.66 -11.64
C ASP A 78 4.51 9.59 -10.20
N LEU A 79 4.39 8.42 -9.54
CA LEU A 79 4.83 8.18 -8.15
C LEU A 79 6.30 7.75 -8.03
N VAL A 80 7.07 7.79 -9.12
CA VAL A 80 8.51 7.49 -9.09
C VAL A 80 9.32 8.55 -8.33
N ASN A 81 8.75 9.75 -8.15
CA ASN A 81 9.33 10.81 -7.33
C ASN A 81 8.83 10.70 -5.89
N HIS A 82 9.76 10.69 -4.93
CA HIS A 82 9.49 10.61 -3.49
C HIS A 82 8.52 11.70 -3.01
N GLN A 83 8.63 12.93 -3.52
CA GLN A 83 7.71 14.01 -3.14
C GLN A 83 6.29 13.78 -3.63
N ASP A 84 6.11 13.23 -4.85
CA ASP A 84 4.80 13.01 -5.43
C ASP A 84 4.09 11.83 -4.74
N PHE A 85 4.85 10.79 -4.37
CA PHE A 85 4.35 9.71 -3.52
C PHE A 85 3.96 10.20 -2.12
N CYS A 86 4.82 10.94 -1.42
CA CYS A 86 4.49 11.46 -0.10
C CYS A 86 3.26 12.37 -0.16
N ARG A 87 3.11 13.18 -1.20
CA ARG A 87 1.91 14.02 -1.39
C ARG A 87 0.66 13.17 -1.60
N ALA A 88 0.73 12.12 -2.41
CA ALA A 88 -0.41 11.25 -2.61
C ALA A 88 -0.80 10.48 -1.34
N ALA A 89 0.18 9.97 -0.59
CA ALA A 89 -0.05 9.28 0.68
C ALA A 89 -0.50 10.23 1.81
N SER A 90 -0.15 11.52 1.74
CA SER A 90 -0.48 12.51 2.79
C SER A 90 -1.97 12.85 2.88
N TRP A 91 -2.79 12.50 1.89
CA TRP A 91 -4.25 12.66 1.96
C TRP A 91 -4.94 11.61 2.86
N GLN A 92 -4.21 10.62 3.38
CA GLN A 92 -4.74 9.59 4.29
C GLN A 92 -4.71 9.98 5.79
N LEU A 93 -4.21 11.18 6.14
CA LEU A 93 -4.06 11.64 7.53
C LEU A 93 -4.83 12.93 7.85
N ALA A 94 -5.76 13.35 7.00
CA ALA A 94 -6.65 14.50 7.24
C ALA A 94 -8.02 14.07 7.77
#